data_AF-A0A0L6X242-F1
#
_entry.id   AF-A0A0L6X242-F1
#
_cell.length_a   1.000
_cell.length_b   1.000
_cell.length_c   1.000
_cell.angle_alpha   90.00
_cell.angle_beta   90.00
_cell.angle_gamma   90.00
#
_symmetry.space_group_name_H-M   'P 1'
#
loop_
_entity.id
_entity.type
_entity.pdbx_description
1 polymer ?
#
loop_
_entity_poly.entity_id
_entity_poly.type
_entity_poly.pdbx_seq_one_letter_code
_entity_poly.pdbx_strand_id
1 'polypeptide(L)' 'NGDQSRWSTATYSVFWSERITVCKRMGCSPYFATTGTHPLLPADIVEATYLQPLLNLLLSTTDLIAC' A
#
# COMPACT_ATOMS: atom_id res chain seq x y z
N ASN A 1 -9.09 -20.12 20.54
CA ASN A 1 -10.27 -20.22 19.63
C ASN A 1 -10.10 -19.25 18.48
N GLY A 2 -9.56 -19.73 17.37
CA GLY A 2 -9.49 -18.95 16.13
C GLY A 2 -10.86 -18.93 15.48
N ASP A 3 -11.39 -17.74 15.22
CA ASP A 3 -12.70 -17.57 14.62
C ASP A 3 -12.63 -17.94 13.13
N GLN A 4 -13.03 -19.17 12.81
CA GLN A 4 -12.89 -19.79 11.50
C GLN A 4 -13.65 -19.03 10.40
N SER A 5 -14.68 -18.27 10.78
CA SER A 5 -15.48 -17.44 9.86
C SER A 5 -14.72 -16.24 9.29
N ARG A 6 -13.71 -15.74 10.00
CA ARG A 6 -12.94 -14.53 9.61
C ARG A 6 -11.76 -14.83 8.69
N TRP A 7 -11.48 -16.11 8.44
CA TRP A 7 -10.32 -16.53 7.65
C TRP A 7 -10.42 -15.99 6.24
N SER A 8 -11.58 -16.12 5.58
CA SER A 8 -11.80 -15.62 4.21
C SER A 8 -11.45 -14.13 4.07
N THR A 9 -11.84 -13.30 5.04
CA THR A 9 -11.53 -11.87 5.06
C THR A 9 -10.04 -11.60 5.30
N ALA A 10 -9.38 -12.39 6.14
CA ALA A 10 -7.97 -12.21 6.48
C ALA A 10 -7.01 -12.81 5.43
N THR A 11 -7.46 -13.81 4.66
CA THR A 11 -6.65 -14.57 3.71
C THR A 11 -5.93 -13.66 2.71
N TYR A 12 -6.62 -12.65 2.17
CA TYR A 12 -6.02 -11.69 1.25
C TYR A 12 -4.85 -10.95 1.92
N SER A 13 -5.07 -10.40 3.11
CA SER A 13 -4.04 -9.65 3.84
C SER A 13 -2.84 -10.51 4.22
N VAL A 14 -3.07 -11.78 4.57
CA VAL A 14 -2.01 -12.74 4.89
C VAL A 14 -1.14 -13.02 3.66
N PHE A 15 -1.75 -13.39 2.53
CA PHE A 15 -1.01 -13.63 1.29
C PHE A 15 -0.28 -12.39 0.80
N TRP A 16 -0.90 -11.23 0.94
CA TRP A 16 -0.26 -9.98 0.57
C TRP A 16 0.97 -9.71 1.45
N SER A 17 0.84 -9.85 2.78
CA SER A 17 1.94 -9.71 3.75
C SER A 17 3.09 -10.67 3.47
N GLU A 18 2.80 -11.94 3.16
CA GLU A 18 3.81 -12.95 2.84
C GLU A 18 4.62 -12.58 1.58
N ARG A 19 3.97 -11.98 0.57
CA ARG A 19 4.63 -11.58 -0.69
C ARG A 19 5.52 -10.35 -0.56
N ILE A 20 5.16 -9.41 0.32
CA ILE A 20 5.92 -8.17 0.53
C ILE A 20 7.02 -8.31 1.58
N THR A 21 6.88 -9.28 2.51
CA THR A 21 7.84 -9.47 3.60
C THR A 21 9.10 -10.13 3.08
N VAL A 22 10.26 -9.69 3.57
CA VAL A 22 11.54 -10.28 3.22
C VAL A 22 11.58 -11.75 3.64
N CYS A 23 11.82 -12.64 2.68
CA CYS A 23 12.01 -14.05 2.98
C CYS A 23 13.43 -14.27 3.48
N LYS A 24 13.59 -14.81 4.70
CA LYS A 24 14.90 -15.05 5.34
C LYS A 24 15.89 -15.85 4.47
N ARG A 25 15.40 -16.73 3.59
CA ARG A 25 16.27 -17.53 2.70
C ARG A 25 16.77 -16.75 1.49
N MET A 26 16.01 -15.77 1.00
CA MET A 26 16.35 -14.99 -0.20
C MET A 26 16.98 -13.64 0.12
N GLY A 27 16.79 -13.11 1.33
CA GLY A 27 17.26 -11.78 1.70
C GLY A 27 16.45 -10.64 1.06
N CYS A 28 15.46 -10.96 0.23
CA CYS A 28 14.52 -10.01 -0.39
C CYS A 28 13.08 -10.53 -0.34
N SER A 29 12.11 -9.68 -0.68
CA SER A 29 10.71 -10.09 -0.76
C SER A 29 10.46 -10.95 -2.01
N PRO A 30 9.60 -11.97 -1.94
CA PRO A 30 9.22 -12.77 -3.12
C PRO A 30 8.71 -11.92 -4.28
N TYR A 31 8.02 -10.81 -3.99
CA TYR A 31 7.57 -9.86 -5.00
C TYR A 31 8.75 -9.22 -5.75
N PHE A 32 9.75 -8.74 -5.00
CA PHE A 32 10.95 -8.14 -5.60
C PHE A 32 11.73 -9.13 -6.46
N ALA A 33 11.84 -10.39 -6.03
CA ALA A 33 12.54 -11.39 -6.82
C ALA A 33 11.83 -11.78 -8.13
N THR A 34 10.50 -11.65 -8.17
CA THR A 34 9.72 -11.99 -9.36
C THR A 34 9.65 -10.84 -10.36
N THR A 35 9.46 -9.61 -9.85
CA THR A 35 9.21 -8.43 -10.69
C THR A 35 10.44 -7.53 -10.83
N GLY A 36 11.44 -7.68 -9.97
CA GLY A 36 12.61 -6.79 -9.87
C GLY A 36 12.29 -5.42 -9.29
N THR A 37 11.05 -5.18 -8.87
CA THR A 37 10.55 -3.90 -8.37
C THR A 37 10.10 -4.02 -6.92
N HIS A 38 10.33 -2.96 -6.14
CA HIS A 38 9.86 -2.91 -4.76
C HIS A 38 8.33 -2.74 -4.75
N PRO A 39 7.59 -3.57 -4.00
CA PRO A 39 6.14 -3.41 -3.89
C PRO A 39 5.83 -2.11 -3.16
N LEU A 40 4.95 -1.28 -3.73
CA LEU A 40 4.47 -0.08 -3.07
C LEU A 40 3.54 -0.47 -1.91
N LEU A 41 3.97 -0.18 -0.69
CA LEU A 41 3.18 -0.44 0.50
C LEU A 41 2.17 0.70 0.71
N PRO A 42 1.00 0.42 1.31
CA PRO A 42 0.09 1.47 1.77
C PRO A 42 0.79 2.50 2.67
N ALA A 43 1.78 2.07 3.47
CA ALA A 43 2.61 2.98 4.27
C ALA A 43 3.46 3.90 3.39
N ASP A 44 4.06 3.38 2.32
CA ASP A 44 4.85 4.18 1.37
C ASP A 44 3.96 5.22 0.66
N ILE A 45 2.69 4.91 0.39
CA ILE A 45 1.73 5.86 -0.19
C ILE A 45 1.38 6.97 0.80
N VAL A 46 1.20 6.64 2.08
CA VAL A 46 0.91 7.65 3.13
C VAL A 46 2.11 8.57 3.34
N GLU A 47 3.31 8.01 3.42
CA GLU A 47 4.54 8.81 3.52
C GLU A 47 4.75 9.66 2.26
N ALA A 48 4.56 9.09 1.07
CA ALA A 48 4.62 9.84 -0.19
C ALA A 48 3.56 10.95 -0.23
N THR A 49 2.37 10.73 0.34
CA THR A 49 1.31 11.77 0.45
C THR A 49 1.69 12.85 1.45
N TYR A 50 2.37 12.51 2.54
CA TYR A 50 2.88 13.49 3.51
C TYR A 50 4.04 14.32 2.94
N LEU A 51 4.91 13.68 2.16
CA LEU A 51 6.07 14.31 1.50
C LEU A 51 5.70 15.00 0.18
N GLN A 52 4.54 14.68 -0.39
CA GLN A 52 4.05 15.39 -1.56
C GLN A 52 3.83 16.84 -1.12
N PRO A 53 4.32 17.82 -1.90
CA PRO A 53 3.90 19.19 -1.70
C PRO A 53 2.39 19.16 -1.67
N LEU A 54 1.78 19.67 -0.59
CA LEU A 54 0.33 19.81 -0.48
C LEU A 54 -0.11 20.35 -1.83
N LEU A 55 -0.79 19.52 -2.64
CA LEU A 55 -1.34 19.96 -3.92
C LEU A 55 -2.02 21.27 -3.58
N ASN A 56 -1.68 22.34 -4.30
CA ASN A 56 -2.14 23.71 -4.09
C ASN A 56 -3.68 23.79 -4.23
N LEU A 57 -4.37 23.10 -3.33
CA LEU A 57 -5.79 22.92 -3.14
C LEU A 57 -6.27 24.05 -2.22
N LEU A 58 -5.65 25.21 -2.38
CA LEU A 58 -6.34 26.49 -2.39
C LEU A 58 -6.73 26.75 -3.85
N LEU A 59 -7.32 25.75 -4.52
CA LEU A 59 -8.21 26.05 -5.64
C LEU A 59 -9.35 26.80 -4.97
N SER A 60 -9.49 28.10 -5.26
CA SER A 60 -10.58 28.88 -4.68
C SER A 60 -11.89 28.18 -5.03
N THR A 61 -12.80 28.03 -4.06
CA THR A 61 -14.15 27.47 -4.29
C THR A 61 -14.85 28.10 -5.50
N THR A 62 -14.47 29.33 -5.86
CA THR A 62 -14.90 30.04 -7.06
C THR A 62 -14.61 29.29 -8.37
N ASP A 63 -13.44 28.65 -8.50
CA ASP A 63 -13.04 27.94 -9.73
C ASP A 63 -13.78 26.60 -9.91
N LEU A 64 -14.37 26.06 -8.83
CA LEU A 64 -15.13 24.81 -8.83
C LEU A 64 -16.62 24.99 -9.21
N ILE A 65 -17.17 26.19 -9.00
CA ILE A 65 -18.59 26.50 -9.26
C ILE A 65 -18.78 27.16 -10.64
N ALA A 66 -17.69 27.58 -11.30
CA ALA A 66 -17.71 28.24 -12.60
C ALA A 66 -17.83 27.28 -13.81
N CYS A 67 -18.08 25.99 -13.59
CA CYS A 67 -18.32 24.99 -14.65
C CYS A 67 -19.75 25.02 -15.18
#